data_AF-A0A0S7Y301-F1
#
_entry.id   AF-A0A0S7Y301-F1
#
_cell.length_a   1.000
_cell.length_b   1.000
_cell.length_c   1.000
_cell.angle_alpha   90.00
_cell.angle_beta   90.00
_cell.angle_gamma   90.00
#
_symmetry.space_group_name_H-M   'P 1'
#
loop_
_entity.id
_entity.type
_entity.pdbx_description
1 polymer ?
#
loop_
_entity_poly.entity_id
_entity_poly.type
_entity_poly.pdbx_seq_one_letter_code
_entity_poly.pdbx_strand_id
1 'polypeptide(L)'
;MRKFKSLGIAIIFALFSFVTCTQMSTGPKVRSSKAEDMLNLIPKDTSVALFINFQRIVTIEALDKLIKEQMNKEMFEKFTDYQKFIEATGIDPLRDIFFIAAASTGELEEDKEEGFGIINLKYEKDTLLSWIKEKTEKEQNLKEERYNGFTIFTIKEKDEDISIAFINDSNIVAGNKGEVQAVVDVIRKKRENIYKNEAFSSLLAQTNKESILWGGVIIPPEFKKKISDKHPMLNIIESVNALSLSFDYRNKNIIIDNKIMCRDEAKNQEIANSLNQLKAMGAVIQIQDFNLGDILNRIEISAGPDHVRIYANFPEDLPENLIDKFTKKKKKKKELNQK
;
A
#
# COMPACT_ATOMS: atom_id res chain seq x y z
N MET A 1 -14.72 13.58 15.13
CA MET A 1 -13.88 12.43 14.72
C MET A 1 -14.02 12.27 13.21
N ARG A 2 -13.14 12.91 12.44
CA ARG A 2 -13.09 12.86 10.97
C ARG A 2 -11.85 12.06 10.56
N LYS A 3 -12.06 11.13 9.62
CA LYS A 3 -11.15 10.62 8.58
C LYS A 3 -9.82 9.98 9.01
N PHE A 4 -9.85 8.65 9.15
CA PHE A 4 -8.75 7.73 8.79
C PHE A 4 -9.28 6.63 7.84
N LYS A 5 -10.36 6.92 7.11
CA LYS A 5 -11.09 5.92 6.30
C LYS A 5 -10.66 5.88 4.82
N SER A 6 -9.82 6.80 4.36
CA SER A 6 -9.56 6.99 2.92
C SER A 6 -8.32 6.26 2.39
N LEU A 7 -7.30 5.97 3.21
CA LEU A 7 -6.06 5.38 2.67
C LEU A 7 -6.08 3.87 2.44
N GLY A 8 -7.22 3.19 2.66
CA GLY A 8 -7.29 1.72 2.60
C GLY A 8 -8.43 1.10 1.80
N ILE A 9 -9.38 1.88 1.26
CA ILE A 9 -10.66 1.33 0.76
C ILE A 9 -11.10 1.90 -0.61
N ALA A 10 -10.36 2.81 -1.24
CA ALA A 10 -10.78 3.41 -2.52
C ALA A 10 -10.38 2.61 -3.78
N ILE A 11 -9.51 1.60 -3.71
CA ILE A 11 -8.99 0.90 -4.91
C ILE A 11 -9.84 -0.33 -5.31
N ILE A 12 -10.83 -0.76 -4.51
CA ILE A 12 -11.58 -2.02 -4.74
C ILE A 12 -13.09 -1.82 -4.99
N PHE A 13 -13.66 -0.62 -4.80
CA PHE A 13 -15.13 -0.49 -4.64
C PHE A 13 -15.94 0.28 -5.69
N ALA A 14 -15.33 0.89 -6.71
CA ALA A 14 -16.07 1.83 -7.56
C ALA A 14 -16.83 1.23 -8.76
N LEU A 15 -17.02 -0.09 -8.89
CA LEU A 15 -17.54 -0.66 -10.14
C LEU A 15 -18.56 -1.79 -9.95
N PHE A 16 -19.77 -1.46 -9.50
CA PHE A 16 -20.93 -2.37 -9.46
C PHE A 16 -22.18 -1.60 -9.92
N SER A 17 -22.84 -1.92 -11.05
CA SER A 17 -24.14 -2.63 -11.03
C SER A 17 -24.62 -3.12 -12.43
N PHE A 18 -25.38 -4.24 -12.45
CA PHE A 18 -26.27 -4.81 -13.52
C PHE A 18 -25.59 -5.30 -14.84
N VAL A 19 -26.03 -6.31 -15.62
CA VAL A 19 -27.00 -7.44 -15.63
C VAL A 19 -26.55 -8.39 -16.79
N THR A 20 -26.76 -9.71 -16.63
CA THR A 20 -26.76 -10.86 -17.60
C THR A 20 -25.60 -11.18 -18.56
N CYS A 21 -24.86 -12.24 -18.20
CA CYS A 21 -24.61 -13.51 -18.91
C CYS A 21 -24.23 -13.50 -20.41
N THR A 22 -22.95 -13.74 -20.73
CA THR A 22 -22.45 -15.03 -21.30
C THR A 22 -21.00 -14.91 -21.83
N GLN A 23 -20.12 -15.71 -21.20
CA GLN A 23 -18.92 -16.43 -21.66
C GLN A 23 -17.92 -15.92 -22.73
N MET A 24 -16.64 -16.04 -22.31
CA MET A 24 -15.38 -16.40 -23.00
C MET A 24 -14.57 -15.33 -23.74
N SER A 25 -13.27 -15.23 -23.41
CA SER A 25 -12.14 -15.58 -24.32
C SER A 25 -10.77 -15.17 -23.73
N THR A 26 -9.74 -15.94 -24.09
CA THR A 26 -8.35 -15.89 -23.62
C THR A 26 -7.57 -14.66 -24.09
N GLY A 27 -7.09 -13.83 -23.15
CA GLY A 27 -6.42 -12.55 -23.41
C GLY A 27 -4.89 -12.56 -23.65
N PRO A 28 -4.29 -11.38 -23.94
CA PRO A 28 -2.94 -11.18 -24.51
C PRO A 28 -1.77 -11.31 -23.50
N LYS A 29 -0.51 -11.40 -23.96
CA LYS A 29 0.70 -11.59 -23.12
C LYS A 29 1.33 -10.28 -22.66
N VAL A 30 1.73 -10.21 -21.38
CA VAL A 30 2.30 -9.04 -20.69
C VAL A 30 3.76 -8.80 -21.07
N ARG A 31 4.11 -7.53 -21.34
CA ARG A 31 5.46 -7.07 -21.66
C ARG A 31 6.07 -6.41 -20.41
N SER A 32 6.80 -7.22 -19.64
CA SER A 32 7.57 -6.91 -18.41
C SER A 32 6.81 -6.98 -17.07
N SER A 33 7.38 -7.75 -16.14
CA SER A 33 6.76 -8.26 -14.91
C SER A 33 7.62 -7.98 -13.66
N LYS A 34 8.26 -6.81 -13.57
CA LYS A 34 9.12 -6.44 -12.44
C LYS A 34 8.63 -5.16 -11.76
N ALA A 35 8.65 -5.16 -10.43
CA ALA A 35 8.25 -3.99 -9.63
C ALA A 35 9.13 -2.76 -9.93
N GLU A 36 10.40 -2.98 -10.28
CA GLU A 36 11.36 -1.92 -10.61
C GLU A 36 11.00 -1.13 -11.87
N ASP A 37 10.25 -1.72 -12.80
CA ASP A 37 9.81 -1.01 -14.00
C ASP A 37 8.79 0.07 -13.65
N MET A 38 7.97 -0.17 -12.61
CA MET A 38 7.01 0.82 -12.12
C MET A 38 7.69 2.00 -11.42
N LEU A 39 8.86 1.80 -10.78
CA LEU A 39 9.65 2.89 -10.20
C LEU A 39 10.05 3.93 -11.26
N ASN A 40 10.26 3.53 -12.52
CA ASN A 40 10.60 4.46 -13.60
C ASN A 40 9.45 5.41 -13.98
N LEU A 41 8.23 5.12 -13.55
CA LEU A 41 7.03 5.92 -13.81
C LEU A 41 6.75 6.94 -12.71
N ILE A 42 7.36 6.77 -11.53
CA ILE A 42 7.08 7.59 -10.36
C ILE A 42 7.88 8.89 -10.42
N PRO A 43 7.27 10.06 -10.19
CA PRO A 43 7.96 11.35 -10.15
C PRO A 43 9.09 11.44 -9.12
N LYS A 44 10.10 12.28 -9.41
CA LYS A 44 11.24 12.54 -8.52
C LYS A 44 10.84 13.04 -7.13
N ASP A 45 9.85 13.89 -7.05
CA ASP A 45 9.40 14.58 -5.83
C ASP A 45 8.35 13.78 -5.03
N THR A 46 8.26 12.48 -5.30
CA THR A 46 7.51 11.54 -4.46
C THR A 46 8.13 11.47 -3.05
N SER A 47 7.27 11.66 -2.04
CA SER A 47 7.63 11.55 -0.62
C SER A 47 7.32 10.16 -0.07
N VAL A 48 6.33 9.47 -0.63
CA VAL A 48 5.92 8.11 -0.23
C VAL A 48 5.78 7.24 -1.46
N ALA A 49 6.39 6.06 -1.44
CA ALA A 49 6.11 5.02 -2.43
C ALA A 49 6.02 3.65 -1.76
N LEU A 50 4.94 2.93 -2.05
CA LEU A 50 4.67 1.56 -1.62
C LEU A 50 4.49 0.70 -2.85
N PHE A 51 5.00 -0.53 -2.80
CA PHE A 51 4.96 -1.52 -3.85
C PHE A 51 4.45 -2.83 -3.28
N ILE A 52 3.60 -3.48 -4.05
CA ILE A 52 2.92 -4.71 -3.66
C ILE A 52 3.05 -5.68 -4.82
N ASN A 53 3.69 -6.82 -4.58
CA ASN A 53 3.65 -7.98 -5.44
C ASN A 53 2.36 -8.75 -5.15
N PHE A 54 1.30 -8.35 -5.87
CA PHE A 54 -0.05 -8.89 -5.68
C PHE A 54 -0.11 -10.38 -6.00
N GLN A 55 0.62 -10.81 -7.03
CA GLN A 55 0.68 -12.24 -7.40
C GLN A 55 1.22 -13.11 -6.27
N ARG A 56 2.19 -12.63 -5.49
CA ARG A 56 2.68 -13.37 -4.33
C ARG A 56 1.66 -13.40 -3.18
N ILE A 57 0.90 -12.32 -2.96
CA ILE A 57 -0.14 -12.28 -1.91
C ILE A 57 -1.17 -13.38 -2.11
N VAL A 58 -1.72 -13.47 -3.33
CA VAL A 58 -2.81 -14.42 -3.64
C VAL A 58 -2.37 -15.89 -3.61
N THR A 59 -1.06 -16.15 -3.56
CA THR A 59 -0.51 -17.52 -3.42
C THR A 59 -0.30 -17.96 -1.97
N ILE A 60 -0.46 -17.08 -0.99
CA ILE A 60 -0.32 -17.43 0.42
C ILE A 60 -1.61 -18.11 0.87
N GLU A 61 -1.59 -19.42 1.14
CA GLU A 61 -2.77 -20.20 1.50
C GLU A 61 -3.56 -19.62 2.68
N ALA A 62 -2.88 -19.12 3.72
CA ALA A 62 -3.51 -18.49 4.88
C ALA A 62 -4.26 -17.20 4.50
N LEU A 63 -3.69 -16.39 3.61
CA LEU A 63 -4.35 -15.19 3.11
C LEU A 63 -5.40 -15.52 2.05
N ASP A 64 -5.21 -16.53 1.21
CA ASP A 64 -6.20 -17.00 0.25
C ASP A 64 -7.47 -17.47 0.98
N LYS A 65 -7.33 -18.20 2.09
CA LYS A 65 -8.44 -18.59 2.94
C LYS A 65 -9.12 -17.38 3.58
N LEU A 66 -8.37 -16.43 4.15
CA LEU A 66 -8.94 -15.21 4.74
C LEU A 66 -9.62 -14.31 3.69
N ILE A 67 -8.99 -14.16 2.53
CA ILE A 67 -9.52 -13.43 1.38
C ILE A 67 -10.83 -14.09 0.97
N LYS A 68 -10.84 -15.40 0.70
CA LYS A 68 -12.06 -16.16 0.34
C LYS A 68 -13.13 -16.12 1.45
N GLU A 69 -12.77 -16.24 2.72
CA GLU A 69 -13.72 -16.24 3.84
C GLU A 69 -14.32 -14.87 4.15
N GLN A 70 -13.51 -13.79 4.07
CA GLN A 70 -13.99 -12.41 4.20
C GLN A 70 -14.78 -11.99 2.96
N MET A 71 -14.31 -12.39 1.78
CA MET A 71 -15.06 -12.30 0.53
C MET A 71 -16.43 -12.96 0.69
N ASN A 72 -16.52 -14.18 1.22
CA ASN A 72 -17.80 -14.88 1.38
C ASN A 72 -18.80 -14.21 2.34
N LYS A 73 -18.36 -13.32 3.25
CA LYS A 73 -19.25 -12.67 4.24
C LYS A 73 -19.81 -11.31 3.82
N GLU A 74 -19.12 -10.57 2.95
CA GLU A 74 -19.58 -9.27 2.42
C GLU A 74 -19.90 -9.30 0.92
N MET A 75 -19.67 -10.42 0.23
CA MET A 75 -19.83 -10.54 -1.23
C MET A 75 -20.87 -11.58 -1.65
N PHE A 76 -22.15 -11.36 -1.38
CA PHE A 76 -23.14 -11.95 -2.29
C PHE A 76 -23.35 -11.04 -3.52
N GLU A 77 -23.29 -9.71 -3.32
CA GLU A 77 -23.45 -8.73 -4.40
C GLU A 77 -22.15 -8.49 -5.17
N LYS A 78 -21.04 -8.22 -4.48
CA LYS A 78 -19.72 -7.93 -5.10
C LYS A 78 -19.12 -9.10 -5.89
N PHE A 79 -19.49 -10.33 -5.52
CA PHE A 79 -19.03 -11.53 -6.22
C PHE A 79 -19.62 -11.59 -7.64
N THR A 80 -20.82 -11.04 -7.85
CA THR A 80 -21.45 -11.05 -9.18
C THR A 80 -20.78 -10.10 -10.14
N ASP A 81 -20.43 -8.86 -9.77
CA ASP A 81 -19.72 -8.03 -10.72
C ASP A 81 -18.20 -8.18 -10.73
N TYR A 82 -17.64 -8.93 -9.78
CA TYR A 82 -16.33 -9.55 -10.01
C TYR A 82 -16.39 -10.47 -11.24
N GLN A 83 -17.39 -11.35 -11.31
CA GLN A 83 -17.59 -12.22 -12.48
C GLN A 83 -18.00 -11.43 -13.73
N LYS A 84 -18.90 -10.44 -13.64
CA LYS A 84 -19.25 -9.60 -14.80
C LYS A 84 -18.06 -8.80 -15.32
N PHE A 85 -17.19 -8.32 -14.43
CA PHE A 85 -15.96 -7.66 -14.83
C PHE A 85 -15.08 -8.63 -15.61
N ILE A 86 -14.88 -9.86 -15.10
CA ILE A 86 -14.15 -10.90 -15.82
C ILE A 86 -14.79 -11.21 -17.17
N GLU A 87 -16.11 -11.38 -17.23
CA GLU A 87 -16.84 -11.69 -18.46
C GLU A 87 -16.75 -10.55 -19.47
N ALA A 88 -16.93 -9.30 -19.04
CA ALA A 88 -16.95 -8.15 -19.91
C ALA A 88 -15.55 -7.70 -20.35
N THR A 89 -14.54 -7.88 -19.51
CA THR A 89 -13.17 -7.37 -19.76
C THR A 89 -12.15 -8.46 -20.07
N GLY A 90 -12.46 -9.71 -19.74
CA GLY A 90 -11.51 -10.82 -19.79
C GLY A 90 -10.43 -10.77 -18.70
N ILE A 91 -10.51 -9.82 -17.76
CA ILE A 91 -9.50 -9.60 -16.71
C ILE A 91 -9.98 -10.27 -15.43
N ASP A 92 -9.19 -11.21 -14.91
CA ASP A 92 -9.34 -11.80 -13.59
C ASP A 92 -8.35 -11.13 -12.62
N PRO A 93 -8.79 -10.20 -11.75
CA PRO A 93 -7.90 -9.45 -10.86
C PRO A 93 -6.96 -10.33 -10.03
N LEU A 94 -7.39 -11.53 -9.62
CA LEU A 94 -6.57 -12.47 -8.85
C LEU A 94 -5.45 -13.13 -9.67
N ARG A 95 -5.54 -13.10 -11.00
CA ARG A 95 -4.58 -13.74 -11.90
C ARG A 95 -3.80 -12.76 -12.75
N ASP A 96 -4.45 -11.66 -13.12
CA ASP A 96 -3.99 -10.73 -14.13
C ASP A 96 -3.37 -9.47 -13.53
N ILE A 97 -3.52 -9.19 -12.23
CA ILE A 97 -2.77 -8.15 -11.52
C ILE A 97 -1.47 -8.75 -11.00
N PHE A 98 -0.33 -8.18 -11.42
CA PHE A 98 1.00 -8.62 -10.98
C PHE A 98 1.52 -7.76 -9.84
N PHE A 99 1.49 -6.44 -10.04
CA PHE A 99 2.03 -5.47 -9.09
C PHE A 99 1.11 -4.27 -8.94
N ILE A 100 1.13 -3.69 -7.75
CA ILE A 100 0.47 -2.42 -7.45
C ILE A 100 1.53 -1.52 -6.82
N ALA A 101 1.62 -0.28 -7.29
CA ALA A 101 2.37 0.77 -6.63
C ALA A 101 1.39 1.83 -6.15
N ALA A 102 1.60 2.39 -4.97
CA ALA A 102 0.90 3.56 -4.48
C ALA A 102 1.95 4.60 -4.09
N ALA A 103 1.78 5.83 -4.56
CA ALA A 103 2.73 6.90 -4.30
C ALA A 103 2.00 8.23 -4.13
N SER A 104 2.70 9.19 -3.53
CA SER A 104 2.21 10.54 -3.31
C SER A 104 3.35 11.53 -3.52
N THR A 105 3.09 12.58 -4.30
CA THR A 105 3.97 13.74 -4.37
C THR A 105 3.48 14.79 -3.37
N GLY A 106 4.40 15.55 -2.80
CA GLY A 106 4.04 16.62 -1.85
C GLY A 106 4.20 16.26 -0.37
N GLU A 107 3.58 17.08 0.48
CA GLU A 107 3.76 17.09 1.93
C GLU A 107 2.88 16.04 2.63
N LEU A 108 3.40 15.43 3.69
CA LEU A 108 2.65 14.54 4.57
C LEU A 108 1.68 15.37 5.46
N GLU A 109 0.65 15.95 4.87
CA GLU A 109 -0.39 16.69 5.58
C GLU A 109 -1.58 15.79 5.94
N GLU A 110 -2.19 16.00 7.11
CA GLU A 110 -3.30 15.17 7.62
C GLU A 110 -4.59 15.28 6.76
N ASP A 111 -4.69 16.28 5.87
CA ASP A 111 -5.92 16.62 5.15
C ASP A 111 -5.76 16.72 3.60
N LYS A 112 -4.58 16.41 3.04
CA LYS A 112 -4.37 16.33 1.59
C LYS A 112 -4.18 14.88 1.16
N GLU A 113 -5.17 14.37 0.44
CA GLU A 113 -5.17 13.01 -0.14
C GLU A 113 -4.59 13.02 -1.56
N GLU A 114 -3.51 13.78 -1.80
CA GLU A 114 -2.85 13.79 -3.10
C GLU A 114 -2.00 12.53 -3.26
N GLY A 115 -2.42 11.66 -4.17
CA GLY A 115 -1.71 10.43 -4.46
C GLY A 115 -2.17 9.76 -5.74
N PHE A 116 -1.43 8.73 -6.14
CA PHE A 116 -1.75 7.91 -7.28
C PHE A 116 -1.35 6.46 -7.05
N GLY A 117 -2.13 5.58 -7.65
CA GLY A 117 -1.81 4.17 -7.82
C GLY A 117 -1.37 3.90 -9.26
N ILE A 118 -0.40 3.02 -9.42
CA ILE A 118 -0.11 2.37 -10.70
C ILE A 118 -0.44 0.89 -10.52
N ILE A 119 -1.26 0.34 -11.42
CA ILE A 119 -1.60 -1.08 -11.44
C ILE A 119 -0.91 -1.68 -12.65
N ASN A 120 -0.03 -2.66 -12.39
CA ASN A 120 0.55 -3.50 -13.43
C ASN A 120 -0.33 -4.74 -13.59
N LEU A 121 -0.98 -4.84 -14.75
CA LEU A 121 -1.92 -5.90 -15.04
C LEU A 121 -1.93 -6.29 -16.52
N LYS A 122 -2.41 -7.49 -16.80
CA LYS A 122 -2.78 -7.91 -18.15
C LYS A 122 -4.17 -7.37 -18.47
N TYR A 123 -4.30 -6.59 -19.54
CA TYR A 123 -5.59 -6.07 -19.97
C TYR A 123 -5.65 -5.81 -21.49
N GLU A 124 -6.86 -5.71 -22.02
CA GLU A 124 -7.14 -5.19 -23.36
C GLU A 124 -7.76 -3.80 -23.19
N LYS A 125 -7.11 -2.78 -23.77
CA LYS A 125 -7.41 -1.37 -23.46
C LYS A 125 -8.81 -0.98 -23.90
N ASP A 126 -9.18 -1.32 -25.12
CA ASP A 126 -10.43 -0.85 -25.70
C ASP A 126 -11.63 -1.52 -25.03
N THR A 127 -11.48 -2.79 -24.63
CA THR A 127 -12.46 -3.56 -23.88
C THR A 127 -12.64 -3.00 -22.47
N LEU A 128 -11.55 -2.80 -21.72
CA LEU A 128 -11.62 -2.23 -20.36
C LEU A 128 -12.16 -0.79 -20.39
N LEU A 129 -11.71 0.04 -21.34
CA LEU A 129 -12.20 1.40 -21.49
C LEU A 129 -13.70 1.44 -21.82
N SER A 130 -14.16 0.57 -22.73
CA SER A 130 -15.58 0.50 -23.09
C SER A 130 -16.44 0.15 -21.88
N TRP A 131 -15.99 -0.80 -21.05
CA TRP A 131 -16.69 -1.16 -19.84
C TRP A 131 -16.69 -0.03 -18.78
N ILE A 132 -15.58 0.69 -18.60
CA ILE A 132 -15.53 1.87 -17.73
C ILE A 132 -16.55 2.92 -18.20
N LYS A 133 -16.53 3.26 -19.49
CA LYS A 133 -17.46 4.23 -20.09
C LYS A 133 -18.91 3.82 -19.87
N GLU A 134 -19.24 2.56 -20.13
CA GLU A 134 -20.61 2.05 -19.92
C GLU A 134 -21.11 2.21 -18.48
N LYS A 135 -20.20 2.08 -17.50
CA LYS A 135 -20.52 2.25 -16.08
C LYS A 135 -20.63 3.72 -15.67
N THR A 136 -19.77 4.59 -16.22
CA THR A 136 -19.69 6.00 -15.79
C THR A 136 -20.55 6.97 -16.61
N GLU A 137 -20.81 6.68 -17.89
CA GLU A 137 -21.62 7.53 -18.78
C GLU A 137 -23.11 7.47 -18.42
N LYS A 138 -23.58 6.34 -17.86
CA LYS A 138 -24.94 6.21 -17.30
C LYS A 138 -25.23 7.25 -16.22
N GLU A 139 -24.18 7.80 -15.60
CA GLU A 139 -24.27 8.82 -14.55
C GLU A 139 -23.77 10.21 -15.00
N GLN A 140 -23.39 10.40 -16.27
CA GLN A 140 -22.79 11.64 -16.81
C GLN A 140 -21.55 12.12 -16.04
N ASN A 141 -20.81 11.21 -15.40
CA ASN A 141 -19.71 11.55 -14.49
C ASN A 141 -18.33 11.50 -15.14
N LEU A 142 -18.22 11.22 -16.45
CA LEU A 142 -16.93 11.07 -17.14
C LEU A 142 -16.55 12.30 -17.96
N LYS A 143 -15.32 12.81 -17.73
CA LYS A 143 -14.67 13.83 -18.56
C LYS A 143 -13.43 13.23 -19.23
N GLU A 144 -13.25 13.52 -20.51
CA GLU A 144 -12.06 13.14 -21.27
C GLU A 144 -11.21 14.37 -21.61
N GLU A 145 -9.90 14.27 -21.42
CA GLU A 145 -8.96 15.34 -21.75
C GLU A 145 -7.68 14.76 -22.36
N ARG A 146 -7.17 15.42 -23.41
CA ARG A 146 -5.85 15.08 -23.98
C ARG A 146 -4.76 15.85 -23.25
N TYR A 147 -3.77 15.13 -22.73
CA TYR A 147 -2.60 15.70 -22.08
C TYR A 147 -1.33 14.98 -22.55
N ASN A 148 -0.39 15.72 -23.13
CA ASN A 148 0.91 15.20 -23.57
C ASN A 148 0.84 13.88 -24.38
N GLY A 149 -0.15 13.78 -25.27
CA GLY A 149 -0.37 12.61 -26.13
C GLY A 149 -1.06 11.42 -25.45
N PHE A 150 -1.48 11.55 -24.20
CA PHE A 150 -2.32 10.59 -23.49
C PHE A 150 -3.74 11.12 -23.35
N THR A 151 -4.73 10.23 -23.22
CA THR A 151 -6.07 10.58 -22.78
C THR A 151 -6.14 10.35 -21.28
N ILE A 152 -6.54 11.37 -20.54
CA ILE A 152 -6.88 11.30 -19.12
C ILE A 152 -8.40 11.27 -19.02
N PHE A 153 -8.90 10.27 -18.31
CA PHE A 153 -10.31 10.04 -18.02
C PHE A 153 -10.55 10.47 -16.57
N THR A 154 -11.36 11.50 -16.33
CA THR A 154 -11.70 11.96 -14.98
C THR A 154 -13.14 11.58 -14.67
N ILE A 155 -13.31 10.75 -13.64
CA ILE A 155 -14.60 10.34 -13.10
C ILE A 155 -14.92 11.27 -11.93
N LYS A 156 -16.05 11.97 -12.02
CA LYS A 156 -16.55 12.84 -10.96
C LYS A 156 -17.24 12.03 -9.88
N GLU A 157 -16.80 12.20 -8.65
CA GLU A 157 -17.38 11.55 -7.47
C GLU A 157 -17.84 12.60 -6.46
N LYS A 158 -18.66 12.20 -5.49
CA LYS A 158 -19.20 13.13 -4.48
C LYS A 158 -18.12 13.74 -3.57
N ASP A 159 -17.07 12.97 -3.29
CA ASP A 159 -16.02 13.35 -2.36
C ASP A 159 -14.79 13.90 -3.09
N GLU A 160 -14.28 13.19 -4.11
CA GLU A 160 -13.10 13.62 -4.86
C GLU A 160 -13.03 12.99 -6.26
N ASP A 161 -12.72 13.80 -7.27
CA ASP A 161 -12.55 13.34 -8.66
C ASP A 161 -11.37 12.37 -8.80
N ILE A 162 -11.60 11.24 -9.47
CA ILE A 162 -10.55 10.25 -9.78
C ILE A 162 -10.18 10.37 -11.25
N SER A 163 -8.90 10.58 -11.53
CA SER A 163 -8.36 10.57 -12.90
C SER A 163 -7.64 9.26 -13.19
N ILE A 164 -7.77 8.77 -14.42
CA ILE A 164 -7.19 7.50 -14.90
C ILE A 164 -6.51 7.74 -16.24
N ALA A 165 -5.34 7.12 -16.45
CA ALA A 165 -4.71 7.05 -17.76
C ALA A 165 -4.13 5.66 -18.04
N PHE A 166 -4.36 5.17 -19.25
CA PHE A 166 -3.71 3.96 -19.79
C PHE A 166 -2.33 4.35 -20.33
N ILE A 167 -1.29 3.99 -19.58
CA ILE A 167 0.08 4.47 -19.82
C ILE A 167 0.80 3.60 -20.86
N ASN A 168 0.57 2.29 -20.83
CA ASN A 168 1.04 1.32 -21.81
C ASN A 168 0.22 0.04 -21.66
N ASP A 169 0.46 -0.96 -22.49
CA ASP A 169 -0.32 -2.21 -22.58
C ASP A 169 -0.36 -3.07 -21.29
N SER A 170 0.34 -2.66 -20.23
CA SER A 170 0.35 -3.39 -18.96
C SER A 170 0.30 -2.51 -17.72
N ASN A 171 0.19 -1.18 -17.85
CA ASN A 171 0.17 -0.27 -16.71
C ASN A 171 -0.95 0.78 -16.87
N ILE A 172 -1.74 0.91 -15.81
CA ILE A 172 -2.76 1.94 -15.65
C ILE A 172 -2.38 2.77 -14.44
N VAL A 173 -2.44 4.10 -14.56
CA VAL A 173 -2.32 5.02 -13.43
C VAL A 173 -3.69 5.57 -13.08
N ALA A 174 -3.98 5.68 -11.79
CA ALA A 174 -5.20 6.29 -11.27
C ALA A 174 -4.88 7.14 -10.03
N GLY A 175 -5.55 8.27 -9.85
CA GLY A 175 -5.31 9.18 -8.72
C GLY A 175 -5.84 10.58 -9.00
N ASN A 176 -5.36 11.56 -8.24
CA ASN A 176 -5.72 12.96 -8.51
C ASN A 176 -5.18 13.37 -9.89
N LYS A 177 -5.86 14.32 -10.54
CA LYS A 177 -5.51 14.74 -11.91
C LYS A 177 -4.04 15.19 -12.03
N GLY A 178 -3.57 15.99 -11.08
CA GLY A 178 -2.18 16.50 -11.08
C GLY A 178 -1.15 15.38 -10.99
N GLU A 179 -1.43 14.35 -10.18
CA GLU A 179 -0.57 13.19 -9.99
C GLU A 179 -0.52 12.28 -11.24
N VAL A 180 -1.67 12.05 -11.87
CA VAL A 180 -1.73 11.34 -13.16
C VAL A 180 -0.94 12.08 -14.24
N GLN A 181 -1.07 13.41 -14.29
CA GLN A 181 -0.28 14.25 -15.20
C GLN A 181 1.22 14.18 -14.89
N ALA A 182 1.60 14.15 -13.61
CA ALA A 182 2.99 14.00 -13.19
C ALA A 182 3.62 12.70 -13.71
N VAL A 183 2.91 11.58 -13.61
CA VAL A 183 3.35 10.29 -14.17
C VAL A 183 3.50 10.39 -15.69
N VAL A 184 2.52 11.01 -16.39
CA VAL A 184 2.61 11.25 -17.84
C VAL A 184 3.84 12.10 -18.20
N ASP A 185 4.18 13.10 -17.41
CA ASP A 185 5.34 13.96 -17.64
C ASP A 185 6.67 13.21 -17.47
N VAL A 186 6.74 12.27 -16.53
CA VAL A 186 7.89 11.37 -16.38
C VAL A 186 8.08 10.52 -17.65
N ILE A 187 7.01 9.90 -18.15
CA ILE A 187 7.05 9.07 -19.37
C ILE A 187 7.48 9.88 -20.59
N ARG A 188 7.05 11.14 -20.67
CA ARG A 188 7.42 12.05 -21.74
C ARG A 188 8.78 12.73 -21.53
N LYS A 189 9.53 12.34 -20.49
CA LYS A 189 10.84 12.91 -20.13
C LYS A 189 10.79 14.42 -19.90
N LYS A 190 9.62 14.94 -19.50
CA LYS A 190 9.39 16.33 -19.09
C LYS A 190 9.59 16.51 -17.58
N ARG A 191 9.59 15.42 -16.82
CA ARG A 191 9.89 15.36 -15.39
C ARG A 191 10.87 14.21 -15.13
N GLU A 192 11.72 14.38 -14.13
CA GLU A 192 12.61 13.31 -13.67
C GLU A 192 11.83 12.27 -12.85
N ASN A 193 12.32 11.02 -12.84
CA ASN A 193 11.73 9.94 -12.05
C ASN A 193 12.35 9.83 -10.66
N ILE A 194 11.78 8.96 -9.82
CA ILE A 194 12.15 8.76 -8.41
C ILE A 194 13.63 8.40 -8.20
N TYR A 195 14.30 7.79 -9.18
CA TYR A 195 15.74 7.47 -9.08
C TYR A 195 16.63 8.72 -9.08
N LYS A 196 16.10 9.87 -9.52
CA LYS A 196 16.81 11.16 -9.43
C LYS A 196 16.63 11.84 -8.08
N ASN A 197 15.83 11.29 -7.18
CA ASN A 197 15.76 11.72 -5.79
C ASN A 197 16.83 10.98 -5.00
N GLU A 198 17.90 11.67 -4.59
CA GLU A 198 19.03 11.03 -3.91
C GLU A 198 18.61 10.34 -2.61
N ALA A 199 17.78 11.00 -1.79
CA ALA A 199 17.30 10.44 -0.53
C ALA A 199 16.44 9.18 -0.76
N PHE A 200 15.52 9.23 -1.73
CA PHE A 200 14.68 8.08 -2.06
C PHE A 200 15.49 6.97 -2.74
N SER A 201 16.46 7.31 -3.58
CA SER A 201 17.33 6.35 -4.27
C SER A 201 18.21 5.58 -3.28
N SER A 202 18.82 6.27 -2.31
CA SER A 202 19.56 5.63 -1.20
C SER A 202 18.66 4.70 -0.39
N LEU A 203 17.42 5.12 -0.12
CA LEU A 203 16.43 4.29 0.56
C LEU A 203 16.14 3.00 -0.22
N LEU A 204 15.79 3.14 -1.50
CA LEU A 204 15.50 2.01 -2.39
C LEU A 204 16.69 1.07 -2.54
N ALA A 205 17.93 1.56 -2.53
CA ALA A 205 19.12 0.71 -2.60
C ALA A 205 19.22 -0.25 -1.39
N GLN A 206 18.63 0.13 -0.26
CA GLN A 206 18.67 -0.64 0.98
C GLN A 206 17.40 -1.45 1.24
N THR A 207 16.33 -1.23 0.49
CA THR A 207 15.06 -1.95 0.61
C THR A 207 15.12 -3.31 -0.09
N ASN A 208 14.57 -4.35 0.54
CA ASN A 208 14.38 -5.64 -0.10
C ASN A 208 13.19 -5.58 -1.07
N LYS A 209 13.49 -5.38 -2.36
CA LYS A 209 12.47 -5.25 -3.43
C LYS A 209 11.82 -6.57 -3.85
N GLU A 210 12.39 -7.70 -3.42
CA GLU A 210 11.81 -9.02 -3.64
C GLU A 210 10.70 -9.34 -2.63
N SER A 211 10.53 -8.52 -1.59
CA SER A 211 9.46 -8.66 -0.61
C SER A 211 8.07 -8.51 -1.24
N ILE A 212 7.07 -9.11 -0.60
CA ILE A 212 5.67 -9.04 -1.07
C ILE A 212 5.17 -7.61 -1.05
N LEU A 213 5.50 -6.88 0.01
CA LEU A 213 5.24 -5.46 0.11
C LEU A 213 6.53 -4.79 0.51
N TRP A 214 6.86 -3.68 -0.13
CA TRP A 214 8.00 -2.87 0.26
C TRP A 214 7.78 -1.42 -0.11
N GLY A 215 8.54 -0.52 0.49
CA GLY A 215 8.40 0.88 0.19
C GLY A 215 9.33 1.78 0.96
N GLY A 216 9.08 3.07 0.78
CA GLY A 216 9.88 4.13 1.33
C GLY A 216 9.06 5.38 1.63
N VAL A 217 9.45 6.07 2.69
CA VAL A 217 8.91 7.36 3.08
C VAL A 217 10.07 8.30 3.36
N ILE A 218 10.09 9.45 2.70
CA ILE A 218 10.90 10.60 3.11
C ILE A 218 10.05 11.41 4.07
N ILE A 219 10.61 11.74 5.23
CA ILE A 219 9.88 12.43 6.29
C ILE A 219 10.20 13.93 6.22
N PRO A 220 9.23 14.80 5.88
CA PRO A 220 9.45 16.24 5.84
C PRO A 220 9.78 16.80 7.23
N PRO A 221 10.65 17.82 7.34
CA PRO A 221 10.99 18.44 8.62
C PRO A 221 9.78 18.92 9.43
N GLU A 222 8.76 19.46 8.77
CA GLU A 222 7.55 19.97 9.42
C GLU A 222 6.75 18.86 10.11
N PHE A 223 6.67 17.69 9.48
CA PHE A 223 6.01 16.52 10.05
C PHE A 223 6.72 16.05 11.32
N LYS A 224 8.06 16.07 11.33
CA LYS A 224 8.87 15.69 12.50
C LYS A 224 8.65 16.63 13.66
N LYS A 225 8.62 17.93 13.38
CA LYS A 225 8.32 18.96 14.38
C LYS A 225 6.92 18.80 14.96
N LYS A 226 5.92 18.60 14.11
CA LYS A 226 4.52 18.35 14.53
C LYS A 226 4.38 17.13 15.45
N ILE A 227 5.11 16.04 15.16
CA ILE A 227 5.12 14.87 16.05
C ILE A 227 5.79 15.20 17.38
N SER A 228 6.94 15.85 17.35
CA SER A 228 7.73 16.16 18.55
C SER A 228 7.00 17.13 19.49
N ASP A 229 6.34 18.15 18.93
CA ASP A 229 5.50 19.10 19.67
C ASP A 229 4.31 18.40 20.36
N LYS A 230 3.66 17.44 19.67
CA LYS A 230 2.53 16.66 20.22
C LYS A 230 2.99 15.59 21.21
N HIS A 231 4.18 15.03 21.02
CA HIS A 231 4.71 13.91 21.78
C HIS A 231 6.20 14.14 22.14
N PRO A 232 6.49 14.95 23.17
CA PRO A 232 7.88 15.27 23.56
C PRO A 232 8.76 14.05 23.87
N MET A 233 8.15 12.94 24.29
CA MET A 233 8.82 11.65 24.49
C MET A 233 9.36 11.02 23.20
N LEU A 234 8.95 11.51 22.03
CA LEU A 234 9.34 11.04 20.70
C LEU A 234 10.31 12.02 20.00
N ASN A 235 10.91 12.98 20.70
CA ASN A 235 11.85 13.95 20.10
C ASN A 235 12.99 13.31 19.30
N ILE A 236 13.35 12.06 19.59
CA ILE A 236 14.34 11.31 18.80
C ILE A 236 13.95 11.21 17.31
N ILE A 237 12.66 11.30 16.97
CA ILE A 237 12.15 11.28 15.60
C ILE A 237 12.60 12.48 14.76
N GLU A 238 13.03 13.59 15.38
CA GLU A 238 13.57 14.75 14.66
C GLU A 238 14.82 14.41 13.85
N SER A 239 15.60 13.43 14.32
CA SER A 239 16.81 12.96 13.65
C SER A 239 16.55 12.00 12.48
N VAL A 240 15.32 11.49 12.36
CA VAL A 240 14.93 10.54 11.31
C VAL A 240 14.63 11.31 10.02
N ASN A 241 15.14 10.84 8.89
CA ASN A 241 14.95 11.51 7.60
C ASN A 241 14.15 10.67 6.61
N ALA A 242 14.26 9.35 6.71
CA ALA A 242 13.52 8.44 5.87
C ALA A 242 13.27 7.11 6.59
N LEU A 243 12.27 6.38 6.11
CA LEU A 243 11.92 5.05 6.57
C LEU A 243 11.75 4.14 5.36
N SER A 244 12.41 2.98 5.33
CA SER A 244 12.05 1.90 4.42
C SER A 244 11.29 0.84 5.17
N LEU A 245 10.40 0.18 4.46
CA LEU A 245 9.67 -0.98 4.97
C LEU A 245 9.71 -2.10 3.95
N SER A 246 9.77 -3.33 4.46
CA SER A 246 9.66 -4.56 3.70
C SER A 246 8.85 -5.56 4.53
N PHE A 247 7.87 -6.16 3.90
CA PHE A 247 7.03 -7.23 4.44
C PHE A 247 7.05 -8.40 3.47
N ASP A 248 7.38 -9.58 3.98
CA ASP A 248 7.45 -10.80 3.19
C ASP A 248 6.79 -11.96 3.94
N TYR A 249 6.45 -13.00 3.18
CA TYR A 249 5.99 -14.28 3.70
C TYR A 249 6.81 -15.38 3.03
N ARG A 250 7.56 -16.13 3.84
CA ARG A 250 8.39 -17.26 3.38
C ARG A 250 8.37 -18.36 4.43
N ASN A 251 8.25 -19.61 3.99
CA ASN A 251 8.32 -20.78 4.86
C ASN A 251 7.37 -20.72 6.07
N LYS A 252 6.13 -20.25 5.87
CA LYS A 252 5.12 -20.06 6.92
C LYS A 252 5.51 -19.05 8.00
N ASN A 253 6.41 -18.13 7.66
CA ASN A 253 6.80 -17.05 8.51
C ASN A 253 6.50 -15.70 7.86
N ILE A 254 6.01 -14.78 8.68
CA ILE A 254 5.86 -13.36 8.39
C ILE A 254 7.18 -12.67 8.74
N ILE A 255 7.79 -12.04 7.74
CA ILE A 255 9.07 -11.35 7.87
C ILE A 255 8.81 -9.86 7.69
N ILE A 256 9.27 -9.07 8.66
CA ILE A 256 9.22 -7.61 8.62
C ILE A 256 10.65 -7.10 8.71
N ASP A 257 11.04 -6.20 7.82
CA ASP A 257 12.35 -5.56 7.81
C ASP A 257 12.18 -4.07 7.52
N ASN A 258 12.29 -3.26 8.57
CA ASN A 258 12.17 -1.81 8.47
C ASN A 258 13.53 -1.17 8.74
N LYS A 259 13.85 -0.09 8.03
CA LYS A 259 15.05 0.70 8.28
C LYS A 259 14.67 2.14 8.51
N ILE A 260 15.21 2.69 9.59
CA ILE A 260 15.10 4.10 9.96
C ILE A 260 16.42 4.76 9.57
N MET A 261 16.38 5.70 8.64
CA MET A 261 17.58 6.39 8.16
C MET A 261 17.79 7.70 8.88
N CYS A 262 18.96 7.86 9.48
CA CYS A 262 19.43 9.11 10.05
C CYS A 262 20.80 9.45 9.45
N ARG A 263 21.11 10.74 9.34
CA ARG A 263 22.38 11.21 8.75
C ARG A 263 23.58 11.14 9.72
N ASP A 264 23.38 10.59 10.92
CA ASP A 264 24.34 10.58 12.00
C ASP A 264 24.38 9.18 12.65
N GLU A 265 25.53 8.53 12.59
CA GLU A 265 25.77 7.20 13.15
C GLU A 265 25.57 7.16 14.67
N ALA A 266 25.98 8.20 15.40
CA ALA A 266 25.75 8.28 16.85
C ALA A 266 24.25 8.36 17.15
N LYS A 267 23.48 9.06 16.30
CA LYS A 267 22.01 9.09 16.41
C LYS A 267 21.36 7.75 16.09
N ASN A 268 21.91 6.96 15.16
CA ASN A 268 21.42 5.60 14.93
C ASN A 268 21.55 4.76 16.21
N GLN A 269 22.68 4.84 16.91
CA GLN A 269 22.87 4.13 18.17
C GLN A 269 21.89 4.62 19.26
N GLU A 270 21.68 5.93 19.37
CA GLU A 270 20.72 6.51 20.32
C GLU A 270 19.29 6.00 20.05
N ILE A 271 18.83 6.03 18.80
CA ILE A 271 17.52 5.50 18.40
C ILE A 271 17.39 4.02 18.72
N ALA A 272 18.38 3.20 18.33
CA ALA A 272 18.34 1.76 18.59
C ALA A 272 18.28 1.47 20.09
N ASN A 273 19.02 2.22 20.92
CA ASN A 273 18.99 2.10 22.37
C ASN A 273 17.62 2.50 22.93
N SER A 274 17.04 3.63 22.50
CA SER A 274 15.71 4.08 22.93
C SER A 274 14.62 3.07 22.55
N LEU A 275 14.65 2.53 21.33
CA LEU A 275 13.70 1.52 20.89
C LEU A 275 13.86 0.20 21.68
N ASN A 276 15.09 -0.21 21.98
CA ASN A 276 15.35 -1.38 22.83
C ASN A 276 14.88 -1.17 24.28
N GLN A 277 15.01 0.04 24.83
CA GLN A 277 14.46 0.38 26.14
C GLN A 277 12.93 0.33 26.14
N LEU A 278 12.28 0.90 25.13
CA LEU A 278 10.82 0.81 24.96
C LEU A 278 10.35 -0.64 24.80
N LYS A 279 11.09 -1.46 24.03
CA LYS A 279 10.85 -2.90 23.90
C LYS A 279 10.96 -3.61 25.25
N ALA A 280 12.02 -3.33 26.04
CA ALA A 280 12.20 -3.93 27.36
C ALA A 280 11.08 -3.53 28.35
N MET A 281 10.68 -2.25 28.34
CA MET A 281 9.54 -1.77 29.12
C MET A 281 8.22 -2.42 28.69
N GLY A 282 8.02 -2.64 27.38
CA GLY A 282 6.86 -3.37 26.87
C GLY A 282 6.85 -4.85 27.25
N ALA A 283 8.01 -5.49 27.33
CA ALA A 283 8.15 -6.91 27.64
C ALA A 283 7.76 -7.25 29.09
N VAL A 284 7.89 -6.29 30.02
CA VAL A 284 7.45 -6.48 31.42
C VAL A 284 5.95 -6.27 31.61
N ILE A 285 5.24 -5.72 30.62
CA ILE A 285 3.78 -5.57 30.67
C ILE A 285 3.16 -6.96 30.49
N GLN A 286 2.73 -7.56 31.60
CA GLN A 286 1.91 -8.76 31.55
C GLN A 286 0.47 -8.37 31.23
N ILE A 287 0.00 -8.78 30.06
CA ILE A 287 -1.43 -8.80 29.75
C ILE A 287 -1.89 -10.22 30.05
N GLN A 288 -2.78 -10.43 31.03
CA GLN A 288 -3.26 -11.75 31.49
C GLN A 288 -3.29 -12.84 30.39
N ASP A 289 -2.59 -13.96 30.63
CA ASP A 289 -2.38 -15.12 29.75
C ASP A 289 -1.65 -14.84 28.41
N PHE A 290 -1.00 -13.67 28.32
CA PHE A 290 -0.27 -13.22 27.15
C PHE A 290 1.08 -12.61 27.49
N ASN A 291 2.14 -13.35 27.15
CA ASN A 291 3.50 -12.89 27.33
C ASN A 291 3.92 -12.00 26.15
N LEU A 292 3.81 -10.68 26.31
CA LEU A 292 4.32 -9.72 25.33
C LEU A 292 5.83 -9.85 25.14
N GLY A 293 6.56 -10.31 26.17
CA GLY A 293 8.00 -10.58 26.09
C GLY A 293 8.35 -11.57 24.99
N ASP A 294 7.57 -12.65 24.82
CA ASP A 294 7.86 -13.67 23.79
C ASP A 294 7.71 -13.14 22.36
N ILE A 295 6.80 -12.19 22.14
CA ILE A 295 6.67 -11.50 20.84
C ILE A 295 7.79 -10.49 20.67
N LEU A 296 7.99 -9.62 21.66
CA LEU A 296 8.95 -8.55 21.58
C LEU A 296 10.38 -9.09 21.42
N ASN A 297 10.69 -10.24 22.02
CA ASN A 297 11.96 -10.93 21.86
C ASN A 297 12.25 -11.38 20.43
N ARG A 298 11.24 -11.54 19.57
CA ARG A 298 11.39 -11.86 18.14
C ARG A 298 11.65 -10.63 17.26
N ILE A 299 11.60 -9.44 17.85
CA ILE A 299 11.95 -8.19 17.17
C ILE A 299 13.41 -7.87 17.49
N GLU A 300 14.25 -7.86 16.48
CA GLU A 300 15.64 -7.44 16.55
C GLU A 300 15.75 -5.97 16.18
N ILE A 301 16.42 -5.18 17.03
CA ILE A 301 16.66 -3.77 16.79
C ILE A 301 18.17 -3.56 16.86
N SER A 302 18.78 -3.14 15.75
CA SER A 302 20.22 -2.90 15.65
C SER A 302 20.53 -1.57 14.97
N ALA A 303 21.63 -0.93 15.38
CA ALA A 303 22.18 0.23 14.70
C ALA A 303 23.26 -0.21 13.71
N GLY A 304 23.24 0.38 12.53
CA GLY A 304 24.30 0.36 11.54
C GLY A 304 24.82 1.78 11.26
N PRO A 305 25.82 1.92 10.37
CA PRO A 305 26.45 3.21 10.09
C PRO A 305 25.47 4.23 9.49
N ASP A 306 24.50 3.78 8.70
CA ASP A 306 23.59 4.63 7.92
C ASP A 306 22.11 4.44 8.27
N HIS A 307 21.76 3.44 9.09
CA HIS A 307 20.38 3.18 9.50
C HIS A 307 20.27 2.43 10.83
N VAL A 308 19.09 2.50 11.43
CA VAL A 308 18.63 1.53 12.44
C VAL A 308 17.75 0.51 11.76
N ARG A 309 18.03 -0.78 11.95
CA ARG A 309 17.22 -1.88 11.42
C ARG A 309 16.29 -2.41 12.51
N ILE A 310 15.03 -2.57 12.15
CA ILE A 310 14.01 -3.26 12.95
C ILE A 310 13.58 -4.48 12.14
N TYR A 311 14.04 -5.65 12.55
CA TYR A 311 13.75 -6.92 11.91
C TYR A 311 12.84 -7.75 12.80
N ALA A 312 11.86 -8.43 12.21
CA ALA A 312 11.05 -9.40 12.93
C ALA A 312 10.73 -10.60 12.06
N ASN A 313 10.67 -11.76 12.69
CA ASN A 313 10.33 -13.02 12.05
C ASN A 313 9.35 -13.80 12.93
N PHE A 314 8.10 -13.83 12.50
CA PHE A 314 6.99 -14.43 13.24
C PHE A 314 6.44 -15.64 12.51
N PRO A 315 6.00 -16.69 13.21
CA PRO A 315 5.23 -17.76 12.58
C PRO A 315 3.85 -17.23 12.13
N GLU A 316 3.31 -17.82 11.06
CA GLU A 316 2.05 -17.38 10.42
C GLU A 316 0.82 -17.40 11.33
N ASP A 317 0.83 -18.23 12.37
CA ASP A 317 -0.27 -18.40 13.32
C ASP A 317 -0.31 -17.32 14.40
N LEU A 318 0.76 -16.52 14.54
CA LEU A 318 0.87 -15.51 15.58
C LEU A 318 -0.24 -14.43 15.52
N PRO A 319 -0.61 -13.86 14.35
CA PRO A 319 -1.66 -12.84 14.26
C PRO A 319 -3.04 -13.37 14.64
N GLU A 320 -3.41 -14.58 14.21
CA GLU A 320 -4.70 -15.19 14.57
C GLU A 320 -4.76 -15.46 16.09
N ASN A 321 -3.69 -16.04 16.64
CA ASN A 321 -3.55 -16.26 18.08
C ASN A 321 -3.67 -14.96 18.89
N LEU A 322 -3.12 -13.86 18.38
CA LEU A 322 -3.25 -12.52 18.96
C LEU A 322 -4.70 -12.03 18.93
N ILE A 323 -5.34 -12.04 17.75
CA ILE A 323 -6.71 -11.56 17.56
C ILE A 323 -7.70 -12.33 18.45
N ASP A 324 -7.58 -13.65 18.51
CA ASP A 324 -8.44 -14.51 19.33
C ASP A 324 -8.33 -14.18 20.83
N LYS A 325 -7.11 -13.96 21.33
CA LYS A 325 -6.91 -13.57 22.73
C LYS A 325 -7.52 -12.20 23.04
N PHE A 326 -7.36 -11.22 22.14
CA PHE A 326 -7.93 -9.88 22.32
C PHE A 326 -9.46 -9.83 22.15
N THR A 327 -10.05 -10.66 21.28
CA THR A 327 -11.51 -10.69 21.09
C THR A 327 -12.24 -11.46 22.19
N LYS A 328 -11.72 -12.59 22.67
CA LYS A 328 -12.25 -13.29 23.86
C LYS A 328 -12.32 -12.35 25.09
N LYS A 329 -11.34 -11.45 25.24
CA LYS A 329 -11.31 -10.42 26.29
C LYS A 329 -12.46 -9.41 26.19
N LYS A 330 -12.82 -8.96 24.99
CA LYS A 330 -13.97 -8.04 24.79
C LYS A 330 -15.30 -8.68 25.18
N LYS A 331 -15.46 -9.99 24.94
CA LYS A 331 -16.67 -10.74 25.33
C LYS A 331 -16.78 -10.91 26.86
N LYS A 332 -15.72 -11.39 27.53
CA LYS A 332 -15.69 -11.53 29.00
C LYS A 332 -15.92 -10.22 29.76
N LYS A 333 -15.36 -9.10 29.29
CA LYS A 333 -15.62 -7.77 29.93
C LYS A 333 -17.06 -7.28 29.74
N LYS A 334 -17.73 -7.61 28.63
CA LYS A 334 -19.15 -7.26 28.42
C LYS A 334 -20.07 -8.06 29.33
N GLU A 335 -19.77 -9.33 29.55
CA GLU A 335 -20.55 -10.21 30.45
C GLU A 335 -20.39 -9.83 31.93
N LEU A 336 -19.21 -9.34 32.34
CA LEU A 336 -18.98 -8.88 33.71
C LEU A 336 -19.64 -7.52 34.03
N ASN A 337 -19.84 -6.67 33.02
CA ASN A 337 -20.47 -5.34 33.17
C ASN A 337 -22.00 -5.38 32.96
N GLN A 338 -22.57 -6.56 32.71
CA GLN A 338 -24.01 -6.81 32.58
C GLN A 338 -24.59 -7.58 33.78
N LYS A 339 -23.74 -7.91 34.75
CA LYS A 339 -24.12 -8.32 36.11
C LYS A 339 -23.81 -7.17 37.05
#